data_AF-A0A9P0GEU1-F1
#
_entry.id   AF-A0A9P0GEU1-F1
#
_cell.length_a   1.000
_cell.length_b   1.000
_cell.length_c   1.000
_cell.angle_alpha   90.00
_cell.angle_beta   90.00
_cell.angle_gamma   90.00
#
_symmetry.space_group_name_H-M   'P 1'
#
loop_
_entity.id
_entity.type
_entity.pdbx_description
1 polymer ?
#
loop_
_entity_poly.entity_id
_entity_poly.type
_entity_poly.pdbx_seq_one_letter_code
_entity_poly.pdbx_strand_id
1 'polypeptide(L)'
;MTKVIIVIASLVSQILATQQVATETDVRAFIGDAVALPCRVDIKRCGQLHSVKWYKDANRVYVLSHAGQGRAEGDATERLCFILR
;
A
#
# COMPACT_ATOMS: atom_id res chain seq x y z
N MET A 1 13.80 -43.53 28.72
CA MET A 1 14.00 -43.73 27.26
C MET A 1 12.67 -43.42 26.57
N THR A 2 12.12 -42.21 26.71
CA THR A 2 12.30 -41.03 25.83
C THR A 2 12.01 -41.31 24.36
N LYS A 3 10.81 -40.89 23.90
CA LYS A 3 10.53 -40.27 22.58
C LYS A 3 9.06 -39.83 22.49
N VAL A 4 8.66 -38.92 23.38
CA VAL A 4 7.48 -38.06 23.23
C VAL A 4 8.01 -36.71 22.74
N ILE A 5 8.32 -36.56 21.45
CA ILE A 5 8.88 -35.32 20.89
C ILE A 5 8.38 -35.15 19.43
N ILE A 6 7.40 -34.26 19.27
CA ILE A 6 7.16 -33.38 18.09
C ILE A 6 6.63 -34.05 16.81
N VAL A 7 5.29 -34.22 16.71
CA VAL A 7 4.56 -34.13 15.41
C VAL A 7 3.18 -33.47 15.60
N ILE A 8 3.11 -32.44 16.44
CA ILE A 8 1.90 -31.59 16.63
C ILE A 8 2.27 -30.11 16.43
N ALA A 9 3.06 -29.81 15.40
CA ALA A 9 3.50 -28.46 15.12
C ALA A 9 3.87 -28.28 13.64
N SER A 10 2.89 -28.13 12.74
CA SER A 10 3.07 -27.39 11.47
C SER A 10 1.83 -27.53 10.56
N LEU A 11 0.72 -26.86 10.87
CA LEU A 11 -0.29 -26.55 9.83
C LEU A 11 -1.21 -25.38 10.21
N VAL A 12 -0.69 -24.47 11.04
CA VAL A 12 -1.29 -23.13 11.16
C VAL A 12 -0.23 -22.13 10.74
N SER A 13 0.01 -22.05 9.42
CA SER A 13 0.68 -20.89 8.83
C SER A 13 -0.26 -19.70 9.00
N GLN A 14 -0.20 -19.08 10.17
CA GLN A 14 -0.89 -17.84 10.44
C GLN A 14 -0.29 -16.78 9.52
N ILE A 15 -1.08 -16.36 8.54
CA ILE A 15 -0.82 -15.20 7.70
C ILE A 15 -0.83 -13.99 8.64
N LEU A 16 0.33 -13.67 9.23
CA LEU A 16 0.56 -12.40 9.89
C LEU A 16 0.79 -11.35 8.80
N ALA A 17 -0.27 -11.02 8.07
CA ALA A 17 -0.30 -9.76 7.35
C ALA A 17 -0.33 -8.67 8.42
N THR A 18 0.83 -8.09 8.74
CA THR A 18 0.90 -6.85 9.52
C THR A 18 0.15 -5.80 8.74
N GLN A 19 -1.11 -5.56 9.11
CA GLN A 19 -1.91 -4.48 8.54
C GLN A 19 -1.28 -3.17 9.03
N GLN A 20 -0.54 -2.52 8.13
CA GLN A 20 0.09 -1.26 8.41
C GLN A 20 -1.01 -0.20 8.50
N VAL A 21 -1.33 0.23 9.71
CA VAL A 21 -2.27 1.32 9.96
C VAL A 21 -1.67 2.58 9.32
N ALA A 22 -2.19 2.96 8.16
CA ALA A 22 -1.87 4.25 7.56
C ALA A 22 -2.39 5.33 8.50
N THR A 23 -1.54 6.28 8.88
CA THR A 23 -1.99 7.47 9.61
C THR A 23 -2.92 8.26 8.69
N GLU A 24 -4.16 8.48 9.12
CA GLU A 24 -5.13 9.25 8.36
C GLU A 24 -4.67 10.71 8.25
N THR A 25 -4.54 11.21 7.03
CA THR A 25 -4.14 12.59 6.75
C THR A 25 -5.25 13.30 5.99
N ASP A 26 -5.77 14.41 6.53
CA ASP A 26 -6.72 15.28 5.83
C ASP A 26 -5.96 16.16 4.83
N VAL A 27 -6.36 16.13 3.56
CA VAL A 27 -5.79 16.96 2.51
C VAL A 27 -6.92 17.73 1.83
N ARG A 28 -6.80 19.05 1.76
CA ARG A 28 -7.78 19.96 1.14
C ARG A 28 -7.16 20.64 -0.07
N ALA A 29 -7.94 20.77 -1.13
CA ALA A 29 -7.57 21.47 -2.35
C ALA A 29 -8.79 22.19 -2.93
N PHE A 30 -8.58 23.21 -3.76
CA PHE A 30 -9.67 23.87 -4.48
C PHE A 30 -10.08 23.04 -5.70
N ILE A 31 -11.28 23.30 -6.21
CA ILE A 31 -11.78 22.64 -7.42
C ILE A 31 -10.93 23.08 -8.61
N GLY A 32 -10.40 22.10 -9.35
CA GLY A 32 -9.52 22.34 -10.51
C GLY A 32 -8.03 22.29 -10.18
N ASP A 33 -7.67 22.34 -8.89
CA ASP A 33 -6.28 22.20 -8.46
C ASP A 33 -5.83 20.73 -8.45
N ALA A 34 -4.56 20.53 -8.78
CA ALA A 34 -3.90 19.25 -8.54
C ALA A 34 -3.51 19.12 -7.07
N VAL A 35 -3.75 17.95 -6.48
CA VAL A 35 -3.43 17.66 -5.08
C VAL A 35 -2.43 16.52 -4.97
N ALA A 36 -1.48 16.65 -4.04
CA ALA A 36 -0.52 15.60 -3.71
C ALA A 36 -0.99 14.84 -2.45
N LEU A 37 -1.16 13.52 -2.56
CA LEU A 37 -1.52 12.66 -1.44
C LEU A 37 -0.24 12.02 -0.85
N PRO A 38 0.22 12.45 0.33
CA PRO A 38 1.44 11.92 0.92
C PRO A 38 1.25 10.46 1.36
N CYS A 39 2.19 9.59 0.97
CA CYS A 39 2.26 8.22 1.45
C CYS A 39 3.61 7.98 2.13
N ARG A 40 3.61 7.82 3.47
CA ARG A 40 4.83 7.54 4.23
C ARG A 40 4.98 6.03 4.42
N VAL A 41 6.07 5.48 3.90
CA VAL A 41 6.42 4.07 4.06
C VAL A 41 7.74 3.98 4.83
N ASP A 42 7.73 3.27 5.96
CA ASP A 42 8.94 2.96 6.70
C ASP A 42 9.60 1.70 6.14
N ILE A 43 10.56 1.89 5.23
CA ILE A 43 11.29 0.82 4.54
C ILE A 43 12.10 -0.05 5.53
N LYS A 44 12.56 0.52 6.67
CA LYS A 44 13.31 -0.25 7.67
C LYS A 44 12.43 -1.30 8.33
N ARG A 45 11.15 -0.98 8.54
CA ARG A 45 10.16 -1.89 9.10
C ARG A 45 9.51 -2.79 8.04
N CYS A 46 9.30 -2.29 6.83
CA CYS A 46 8.48 -2.95 5.80
C CYS A 46 9.30 -3.75 4.78
N GLY A 47 10.62 -3.60 4.77
CA GLY A 47 11.48 -4.17 3.75
C GLY A 47 11.39 -3.41 2.43
N GLN A 48 11.74 -4.07 1.33
CA GLN A 48 11.74 -3.42 0.01
C GLN A 48 10.32 -3.07 -0.46
N LEU A 49 10.12 -1.82 -0.88
CA LEU A 49 8.88 -1.35 -1.45
C LEU A 49 8.71 -1.91 -2.87
N HIS A 50 7.67 -2.70 -3.10
CA HIS A 50 7.35 -3.23 -4.44
C HIS A 50 6.44 -2.29 -5.24
N SER A 51 5.37 -1.79 -4.60
CA SER A 51 4.42 -0.87 -5.24
C SER A 51 3.56 -0.15 -4.19
N VAL A 52 3.15 1.08 -4.47
CA VAL A 52 2.11 1.81 -3.73
C VAL A 52 0.85 1.89 -4.60
N LYS A 53 -0.32 1.65 -4.01
CA LYS A 53 -1.62 1.66 -4.71
C LYS A 53 -2.59 2.54 -3.96
N TRP A 54 -3.27 3.42 -4.68
CA TRP A 54 -4.32 4.27 -4.12
C TRP A 54 -5.67 3.74 -4.56
N TYR A 55 -6.61 3.74 -3.62
CA TYR A 55 -7.98 3.36 -3.83
C TYR A 55 -8.88 4.50 -3.43
N LYS A 56 -9.96 4.69 -4.20
CA LYS A 56 -11.13 5.44 -3.79
C LYS A 56 -12.23 4.42 -3.59
N ASP A 57 -12.66 4.25 -2.35
CA ASP A 57 -13.56 3.16 -1.94
C ASP A 57 -12.96 1.79 -2.35
N ALA A 58 -13.67 0.99 -3.14
CA ALA A 58 -13.20 -0.30 -3.66
C ALA A 58 -12.40 -0.19 -4.98
N ASN A 59 -12.34 0.98 -5.60
CA ASN A 59 -11.78 1.16 -6.94
C ASN A 59 -10.33 1.63 -6.86
N ARG A 60 -9.42 0.90 -7.51
CA ARG A 60 -8.02 1.32 -7.64
C ARG A 60 -7.92 2.47 -8.64
N VAL A 61 -7.36 3.59 -8.19
CA VAL A 61 -7.29 4.84 -8.98
C VAL A 61 -5.86 5.19 -9.42
N TYR A 62 -4.85 4.66 -8.72
CA TYR A 62 -3.45 4.89 -9.08
C TYR A 62 -2.55 3.77 -8.58
N VAL A 63 -1.48 3.49 -9.33
CA VAL A 63 -0.40 2.61 -8.91
C VAL A 63 0.95 3.24 -9.21
N LEU A 64 1.85 3.20 -8.23
CA LEU A 64 3.25 3.56 -8.34
C LEU A 64 4.09 2.30 -8.13
N SER A 65 4.94 1.97 -9.09
CA SER A 65 5.88 0.85 -8.98
C SER A 65 7.18 1.27 -8.28
N HIS A 66 7.95 0.29 -7.80
CA HIS A 66 9.29 0.52 -7.25
C HIS A 66 10.26 1.21 -8.21
N ALA A 67 9.99 1.14 -9.52
CA ALA A 67 10.78 1.78 -10.57
C ALA A 67 10.50 3.28 -10.72
N GLY A 68 9.63 3.85 -9.87
CA GLY A 68 9.18 5.24 -9.98
C GLY A 68 8.16 5.47 -11.09
N GLN A 69 7.79 4.43 -11.84
CA GLN A 69 6.78 4.51 -12.88
C GLN A 69 5.39 4.38 -12.27
N GLY A 70 4.59 5.44 -12.41
CA GLY A 70 3.21 5.49 -11.93
C GLY A 70 2.20 5.65 -13.05
N ARG A 71 0.98 5.14 -12.84
CA ARG A 71 -0.13 5.28 -13.78
C ARG A 71 -1.46 5.44 -13.06
N ALA A 72 -2.31 6.30 -13.61
CA ALA A 72 -3.72 6.40 -13.21
C ALA A 72 -4.51 5.24 -13.81
N GLU A 73 -5.50 4.76 -13.07
CA GLU A 73 -6.39 3.66 -13.47
C GLU A 73 -7.86 4.02 -13.22
N GLY A 74 -8.78 3.39 -13.96
CA GLY A 74 -10.22 3.58 -13.81
C GLY A 74 -10.72 4.97 -14.26
N ASP A 75 -11.78 5.46 -13.64
CA ASP A 75 -12.36 6.81 -13.89
C ASP A 75 -11.41 7.97 -13.51
N ALA A 76 -10.30 7.61 -12.88
CA ALA A 76 -9.29 8.52 -12.41
C ALA A 76 -8.27 8.94 -13.50
N THR A 77 -8.24 8.21 -14.63
CA THR A 77 -7.32 8.47 -15.75
C THR A 77 -7.50 9.87 -16.35
N GLU A 78 -8.75 10.39 -16.37
CA GLU A 78 -9.07 11.69 -16.96
C GLU A 78 -9.07 12.84 -15.95
N ARG A 79 -8.91 12.55 -14.65
CA ARG A 79 -9.16 13.52 -13.56
C ARG A 79 -7.99 13.73 -12.62
N LEU A 80 -6.96 12.91 -12.71
CA LEU A 80 -5.81 12.96 -11.81
C LEU A 80 -4.55 13.39 -12.55
N CYS A 81 -4.14 14.64 -12.31
CA CYS A 81 -2.81 15.11 -12.64
C CYS A 81 -1.89 14.86 -11.43
N PHE A 82 -1.03 13.84 -11.52
CA PHE A 82 -0.08 13.51 -10.45
C PHE A 82 1.30 14.08 -10.78
N ILE A 83 1.77 14.99 -9.95
CA ILE A 83 3.14 15.50 -10.01
C ILE A 83 3.99 14.60 -9.09
N LEU A 84 4.82 13.74 -9.70
CA LEU A 84 5.91 13.07 -8.98
C LEU A 84 7.00 14.15 -8.72
N ARG A 85 7.19 14.55 -7.47
CA ARG A 85 8.35 15.35 -7.05
C ARG A 85 9.27 14.49 -6.19
#